data_AF-A0A0D6LHN8-F1
#
_entry.id   AF-A0A0D6LHN8-F1
#
_cell.length_a   1.000
_cell.length_b   1.000
_cell.length_c   1.000
_cell.angle_alpha   90.00
_cell.angle_beta   90.00
_cell.angle_gamma   90.00
#
_symmetry.space_group_name_H-M   'P 1'
#
loop_
_entity.id
_entity.type
_entity.pdbx_description
1 polymer ?
#
loop_
_entity_poly.entity_id
_entity_poly.type
_entity_poly.pdbx_seq_one_letter_code
_entity_poly.pdbx_strand_id
1 'polypeptide(L)'
;MMSGNMTDEGVGGYEYWSLMDSVLFCFTVITTIGYGNVAPRTFNGRLFVILYGLVGVPFTMLAIANLGKFLATVLKSWTRPFVRCAR
;
A
#
# COMPACT_ATOMS: atom_id res chain seq x y z
N MET A 1 -41.90 9.81 -23.85
CA MET A 1 -41.68 8.36 -24.06
C MET A 1 -40.24 8.25 -24.54
N MET A 2 -39.22 7.71 -23.88
CA MET A 2 -38.98 6.75 -22.77
C MET A 2 -37.64 7.24 -22.11
N SER A 3 -37.44 7.42 -20.79
CA SER A 3 -37.33 6.50 -19.64
C SER A 3 -36.53 5.20 -19.84
N GLY A 4 -35.36 5.09 -19.18
CA GLY A 4 -34.91 3.84 -18.54
C GLY A 4 -33.52 3.27 -18.88
N ASN A 5 -32.61 3.34 -17.89
CA ASN A 5 -31.57 2.36 -17.45
C ASN A 5 -30.24 2.25 -18.23
N MET A 6 -29.06 2.43 -17.62
CA MET A 6 -28.42 1.73 -16.47
C MET A 6 -27.80 0.37 -16.87
N THR A 7 -26.53 0.43 -17.31
CA THR A 7 -25.43 -0.56 -17.20
C THR A 7 -24.12 0.21 -17.49
N ASP A 8 -23.27 0.57 -16.53
CA ASP A 8 -22.14 -0.25 -16.02
C ASP A 8 -21.03 -0.49 -17.08
N GLU A 9 -19.72 -0.25 -16.95
CA GLU A 9 -18.80 0.39 -15.98
C GLU A 9 -17.48 0.70 -16.72
N GLY A 10 -16.73 1.75 -16.32
CA GLY A 10 -15.27 1.61 -16.17
C GLY A 10 -14.28 1.92 -17.32
N VAL A 11 -14.53 2.86 -18.24
CA VAL A 11 -13.46 3.35 -19.14
C VAL A 11 -13.13 4.81 -18.86
N GLY A 12 -12.59 5.05 -17.67
CA GLY A 12 -11.87 6.29 -17.37
C GLY A 12 -10.65 6.37 -18.30
N GLY A 13 -10.48 7.50 -18.98
CA GLY A 13 -9.33 7.73 -19.85
C GLY A 13 -8.03 7.44 -19.12
N TYR A 14 -7.05 6.93 -19.87
CA TYR A 14 -5.70 6.64 -19.36
C TYR A 14 -5.02 7.93 -18.89
N GLU A 15 -5.32 8.37 -17.66
CA GLU A 15 -4.60 9.45 -17.00
C GLU A 15 -3.21 8.93 -16.64
N TYR A 16 -2.19 9.69 -17.01
CA TYR A 16 -0.79 9.34 -16.82
C TYR A 16 -0.38 9.25 -15.33
N TRP A 17 -1.28 9.59 -14.39
CA TRP A 17 -1.15 9.41 -12.94
C TRP A 17 -2.53 9.35 -12.28
N SER A 18 -3.12 8.16 -12.14
CA SER A 18 -4.32 7.99 -11.33
C SER A 18 -4.00 8.13 -9.83
N LEU A 19 -5.01 8.43 -9.01
CA LEU A 19 -4.87 8.43 -7.54
C LEU A 19 -4.39 7.06 -7.04
N MET A 20 -4.92 5.96 -7.61
CA MET A 20 -4.51 4.61 -7.27
C MET A 20 -3.03 4.38 -7.58
N ASP A 21 -2.57 4.77 -8.77
CA ASP A 21 -1.16 4.61 -9.19
C ASP A 21 -0.21 5.43 -8.31
N SER A 22 -0.64 6.63 -7.89
CA SER A 22 0.12 7.51 -7.00
C SER A 22 0.30 6.89 -5.61
N VAL A 23 -0.78 6.32 -5.05
CA VAL A 23 -0.73 5.63 -3.75
C VAL A 23 0.14 4.39 -3.83
N LEU A 24 0.01 3.60 -4.89
CA LEU A 24 0.85 2.43 -5.13
C LEU A 24 2.33 2.81 -5.31
N PHE A 25 2.61 3.90 -6.02
CA PHE A 25 3.96 4.45 -6.12
C PHE A 25 4.53 4.81 -4.74
N CYS A 26 3.80 5.57 -3.92
CA CYS A 26 4.24 5.92 -2.57
C CYS A 26 4.46 4.67 -1.69
N PHE A 27 3.54 3.70 -1.76
CA PHE A 27 3.66 2.45 -1.01
C PHE A 27 4.90 1.65 -1.41
N THR A 28 5.16 1.52 -2.72
CA THR A 28 6.32 0.78 -3.25
C THR A 28 7.65 1.47 -2.95
N VAL A 29 7.66 2.80 -2.82
CA VAL A 29 8.83 3.57 -2.34
C VAL A 29 9.09 3.28 -0.86
N ILE A 30 8.07 3.38 -0.01
CA ILE A 30 8.19 3.11 1.43
C ILE A 30 8.62 1.66 1.70
N THR A 31 8.00 0.71 1.01
CA THR A 31 8.29 -0.72 1.17
C THR A 31 9.56 -1.15 0.47
N THR A 32 10.25 -0.23 -0.21
CA THR A 32 11.48 -0.48 -0.97
C THR A 32 11.33 -1.52 -2.10
N ILE A 33 10.09 -1.81 -2.54
CA ILE A 33 9.82 -2.70 -3.68
C ILE A 33 10.30 -2.06 -4.98
N GLY A 34 9.96 -0.78 -5.19
CA GLY A 34 10.49 0.04 -6.28
C GLY A 34 10.31 -0.53 -7.69
N TYR A 35 9.08 -0.81 -8.14
CA TYR A 35 8.83 -1.36 -9.50
C TYR A 35 9.38 -0.50 -10.65
N GLY A 36 9.57 0.81 -10.44
CA GLY A 36 10.16 1.71 -11.43
C GLY A 36 9.28 2.04 -12.65
N ASN A 37 8.05 1.48 -12.73
CA ASN A 37 7.12 1.73 -13.83
C ASN A 37 6.65 3.19 -13.90
N VAL A 38 6.49 3.82 -12.74
CA VAL A 38 6.04 5.20 -12.61
C VAL A 38 7.05 5.93 -11.73
N ALA A 39 7.67 6.99 -12.24
CA ALA A 39 8.68 7.75 -11.53
C ALA A 39 8.66 9.24 -11.93
N PRO A 40 8.87 10.17 -10.99
CA PRO A 40 8.94 11.59 -11.32
C PRO A 40 10.14 11.87 -12.24
N ARG A 41 9.86 12.43 -13.42
CA ARG A 41 10.91 12.86 -14.37
C ARG A 41 11.53 14.23 -14.02
N THR A 42 10.87 15.00 -13.15
CA THR A 42 11.33 16.32 -12.72
C THR A 42 12.38 16.21 -11.61
N PHE A 43 13.36 17.12 -11.62
CA PHE A 43 14.42 17.15 -10.61
C PHE A 43 13.87 17.34 -9.18
N ASN A 44 12.94 18.27 -9.01
CA ASN A 44 12.31 18.56 -7.72
C ASN A 44 11.48 17.36 -7.20
N GLY A 45 10.78 16.65 -8.08
CA GLY A 45 10.00 15.47 -7.69
C GLY A 45 10.88 14.32 -7.21
N ARG A 46 12.05 14.14 -7.83
CA ARG A 46 13.03 13.14 -7.38
C ARG A 46 13.59 13.47 -6.00
N LEU A 47 13.94 14.74 -5.75
CA LEU A 47 14.43 15.17 -4.44
C LEU A 47 13.38 14.95 -3.34
N PHE A 48 12.11 15.25 -3.63
CA PHE A 48 11.01 15.00 -2.71
C PHE A 48 10.86 13.51 -2.38
N VAL A 49 10.89 12.63 -3.40
CA VAL A 49 10.80 11.17 -3.20
C VAL A 49 11.98 10.63 -2.39
N ILE A 50 13.18 11.17 -2.57
CA ILE A 50 14.37 10.78 -1.79
C ILE A 50 14.18 11.15 -0.30
N LEU A 51 13.77 12.38 0.00
CA LEU A 51 13.49 12.81 1.37
C LEU A 51 12.35 11.99 2.00
N TYR A 52 11.31 11.73 1.23
CA TYR A 52 10.19 10.89 1.63
C TYR A 52 10.63 9.46 1.96
N GLY A 53 11.52 8.86 1.16
CA GLY A 53 12.08 7.54 1.43
C GLY A 53 12.93 7.52 2.71
N LEU A 54 13.78 8.53 2.93
CA LEU A 54 14.66 8.61 4.10
C LEU A 54 13.90 8.64 5.43
N VAL A 55 12.75 9.33 5.47
CA VAL A 55 11.90 9.41 6.67
C VAL A 55 10.87 8.27 6.71
N GLY A 56 10.31 7.91 5.56
CA GLY A 56 9.24 6.92 5.44
C GLY A 56 9.70 5.49 5.74
N VAL A 57 10.88 5.08 5.26
CA VAL A 57 11.41 3.73 5.50
C VAL A 57 11.59 3.41 7.00
N PRO A 58 12.28 4.22 7.82
CA PRO A 58 12.40 3.92 9.25
C PRO A 58 11.07 4.02 9.98
N PHE A 59 10.20 4.95 9.59
CA PHE A 59 8.86 5.08 10.18
C PHE A 59 8.00 3.84 9.92
N THR A 60 7.99 3.34 8.68
CA THR A 60 7.24 2.15 8.33
C THR A 60 7.86 0.89 8.92
N MET A 61 9.17 0.81 9.05
CA MET A 61 9.83 -0.28 9.78
C MET A 61 9.36 -0.35 11.25
N LEU A 62 9.24 0.81 11.91
CA LEU A 62 8.74 0.89 13.28
C LEU A 62 7.24 0.53 13.36
N ALA A 63 6.44 1.00 12.41
CA ALA A 63 5.03 0.65 12.32
C ALA A 63 4.83 -0.87 12.10
N ILE A 64 5.61 -1.48 11.21
CA ILE A 64 5.60 -2.93 10.95
C ILE A 64 6.02 -3.70 12.20
N ALA A 65 7.03 -3.25 12.94
CA ALA A 65 7.44 -3.91 14.19
C ALA A 65 6.33 -3.92 15.24
N ASN A 66 5.59 -2.80 15.38
CA ASN A 66 4.45 -2.70 16.28
C ASN A 66 3.28 -3.56 15.81
N LEU A 67 2.98 -3.53 14.51
CA LEU A 67 1.96 -4.38 13.89
C LEU A 67 2.32 -5.87 14.05
N GLY A 68 3.58 -6.24 13.89
CA GLY A 68 4.10 -7.59 14.08
C GLY A 68 3.96 -8.07 15.52
N LYS A 69 4.18 -7.20 16.52
CA LYS A 69 3.94 -7.52 17.93
C LYS A 69 2.45 -7.73 18.23
N PHE A 70 1.59 -6.91 17.63
CA PHE A 70 0.13 -7.09 17.74
C PHE A 70 -0.30 -8.42 17.11
N LEU A 71 0.14 -8.69 15.88
CA LEU A 71 -0.09 -9.96 15.18
C LEU A 71 0.43 -11.15 15.97
N ALA A 72 1.64 -11.09 16.53
CA ALA A 72 2.20 -12.16 17.35
C ALA A 72 1.37 -12.41 18.62
N THR A 73 0.84 -11.36 19.23
CA THR A 73 -0.04 -11.48 20.40
C THR A 73 -1.39 -12.12 20.02
N VAL A 74 -1.99 -11.67 18.91
CA VAL A 74 -3.22 -12.25 18.37
C VAL A 74 -3.01 -13.72 17.99
N LEU A 75 -1.94 -14.01 17.25
CA LEU A 75 -1.54 -15.36 16.86
C LEU A 75 -1.30 -16.24 18.08
N LYS A 76 -0.62 -15.75 19.14
CA LYS A 76 -0.42 -16.49 20.40
C LYS A 76 -1.74 -16.77 21.12
N SER A 77 -2.67 -15.81 21.09
CA SER A 77 -4.03 -15.99 21.63
C SER A 77 -4.81 -17.03 20.82
N TRP A 78 -4.63 -17.07 19.50
CA TRP A 78 -5.27 -18.01 18.58
C TRP A 78 -4.60 -19.39 18.52
N THR A 79 -3.30 -19.50 18.76
CA THR A 79 -2.61 -20.80 18.82
C THR A 79 -2.99 -21.57 20.08
N ARG A 80 -3.42 -20.91 21.16
CA ARG A 80 -3.86 -21.59 22.38
C ARG A 80 -5.07 -22.53 22.21
N PRO A 81 -6.16 -22.15 21.53
CA PRO A 81 -7.23 -23.09 21.20
C PRO A 81 -6.78 -24.10 20.13
N PHE A 82 -5.97 -23.69 19.15
CA PHE A 82 -5.56 -24.58 18.05
C PHE A 82 -4.63 -25.71 18.50
N VAL A 83 -3.67 -25.43 19.37
CA VAL A 83 -2.76 -26.44 19.97
C VAL A 83 -3.49 -27.35 20.96
N ARG A 84 -4.60 -26.90 21.54
CA ARG A 84 -5.48 -27.74 22.39
C ARG A 84 -6.35 -28.72 21.59
N CYS A 85 -6.59 -28.45 20.30
CA CYS A 85 -7.27 -29.38 19.40
C CYS A 85 -6.30 -30.34 18.67
N ALA A 86 -5.00 -30.01 18.62
CA ALA A 86 -3.97 -30.82 17.96
C ALA A 86 -3.25 -31.83 18.89
N ARG A 87 -3.61 -31.87 20.18
CA ARG A 87 -3.15 -32.86 21.18
C ARG A 87 -4.33 -33.62 21.75
#